data_AF-A0A939K0U7-F1
#
_entry.id   AF-A0A939K0U7-F1
#
_cell.length_a   1.000
_cell.length_b   1.000
_cell.length_c   1.000
_cell.angle_alpha   90.00
_cell.angle_beta   90.00
_cell.angle_gamma   90.00
#
_symmetry.space_group_name_H-M   'P 1'
#
loop_
_entity.id
_entity.type
_entity.pdbx_description
1 polymer ?
#
loop_
_entity_poly.entity_id
_entity_poly.type
_entity_poly.pdbx_seq_one_letter_code
_entity_poly.pdbx_strand_id
1 'polypeptide(L)'
;MKHTTATLLLLGLLVGCRQEKELIKPSAEINQLISGQTLLPQPVAEGTLLIGDEPASQLINGSGYTTRKRTFRQTKRFATHANATDFDQQGPNTTQGLYVGSIVHLKAFAQQGDLTSIGQTTRESVSLTSNLPGAVPKVILPAKSTYQTVLTDWTQQASGVSAAFTYEASVMNSTTQALLERGINVGWGPVSLTSKFSTTTDFQQQDILVAFRQVQHTVSMEYPGSAAGFFASSVDMAALRAAALADDPLGYVSEITYGRLLLARFRFSSTSVTAKTEVGAKLAAGLLSSLRTNFSVDDQLREQLTTSTVELSVLGGDAASAAKLTRTSGIQALSAIQQWIADGANTAQKAAPLSYKLRYLADNTPVVLGAAADYTEFSEFRLVQPKQVVITKLTVKALPAVDPMGSSWDLGLVGLPDVYFIVIDAGGEKRFALDVNLRKENVSAADLLASAVSWDMSKAPIKLDALTPAQIRFWDFDSGNDDDDMGVVAFDPVGKFPQSQLILQSNDGKIQLVLSLNWE
;
A
#
# COMPACT_ATOMS: atom_id res chain seq x y z
N MET A 1 -18.30 79.26 -81.83
CA MET A 1 -19.12 78.16 -81.28
C MET A 1 -18.19 77.12 -80.69
N LYS A 2 -18.57 76.65 -79.50
CA LYS A 2 -17.82 75.90 -78.47
C LYS A 2 -16.90 74.77 -78.97
N HIS A 3 -15.62 74.82 -78.57
CA HIS A 3 -14.79 73.63 -78.37
C HIS A 3 -14.65 73.40 -76.85
N THR A 4 -15.13 72.26 -76.38
CA THR A 4 -15.01 71.80 -75.00
C THR A 4 -13.94 70.72 -74.97
N THR A 5 -12.79 71.00 -74.37
CA THR A 5 -11.71 70.03 -74.17
C THR A 5 -11.90 69.40 -72.79
N ALA A 6 -12.25 68.12 -72.75
CA ALA A 6 -12.33 67.33 -71.51
C ALA A 6 -10.95 66.70 -71.24
N THR A 7 -10.30 67.13 -70.16
CA THR A 7 -9.07 66.53 -69.65
C THR A 7 -9.42 65.28 -68.85
N LEU A 8 -9.05 64.11 -69.37
CA LEU A 8 -9.17 62.82 -68.68
C LEU A 8 -7.97 62.67 -67.72
N LEU A 9 -8.22 62.71 -66.42
CA LEU A 9 -7.22 62.48 -65.38
C LEU A 9 -6.98 60.97 -65.27
N LEU A 10 -5.85 60.49 -65.78
CA LEU A 10 -5.42 59.10 -65.64
C LEU A 10 -4.81 58.89 -64.25
N LEU A 11 -5.61 58.40 -63.30
CA LEU A 11 -5.14 58.02 -61.96
C LEU A 11 -4.45 56.65 -62.06
N GLY A 12 -3.11 56.65 -62.07
CA GLY A 12 -2.31 55.43 -62.05
C GLY A 12 -2.42 54.72 -60.71
N LEU A 13 -3.17 53.61 -60.67
CA LEU A 13 -3.11 52.63 -59.59
C LEU A 13 -1.76 51.88 -59.68
N LEU A 14 -0.78 52.32 -58.89
CA LEU A 14 0.40 51.52 -58.56
C LEU A 14 -0.03 50.37 -57.65
N VAL A 15 -0.37 49.23 -58.25
CA VAL A 15 -0.44 47.94 -57.55
C VAL A 15 1.00 47.56 -57.22
N GLY A 16 1.47 47.95 -56.03
CA GLY A 16 2.71 47.43 -55.46
C GLY A 16 2.51 45.96 -55.12
N CYS A 17 3.00 45.07 -55.99
CA CYS A 17 3.25 43.67 -55.63
C CYS A 17 4.24 43.62 -54.47
N ARG A 18 3.72 43.55 -53.24
CA ARG A 18 4.50 43.15 -52.07
C ARG A 18 4.78 41.65 -52.25
N GLN A 19 5.98 41.31 -52.69
CA GLN A 19 6.47 39.92 -52.63
C GLN A 19 6.45 39.51 -51.15
N GLU A 20 5.49 38.69 -50.77
CA GLU A 20 5.51 37.97 -49.50
C GLU A 20 6.76 37.11 -49.52
N LYS A 21 7.74 37.46 -48.69
CA LYS A 21 9.01 36.74 -48.60
C LYS A 21 8.69 35.38 -48.00
N GLU A 22 8.69 34.34 -48.84
CA GLU A 22 8.44 32.96 -48.41
C GLU A 22 9.45 32.59 -47.31
N LEU A 23 8.95 32.39 -46.10
CA LEU A 23 9.77 32.04 -44.94
C LEU A 23 10.32 30.62 -45.14
N ILE A 24 11.61 30.51 -45.45
CA ILE A 24 12.30 29.23 -45.54
C ILE A 24 12.50 28.69 -44.12
N LYS A 25 11.94 27.50 -43.85
CA LYS A 25 12.08 26.83 -42.55
C LYS A 25 13.54 26.46 -42.27
N PRO A 26 14.12 26.81 -41.11
CA PRO A 26 15.52 26.52 -40.76
C PRO A 26 15.73 25.06 -40.32
N SER A 27 15.24 24.09 -41.10
CA SER A 27 15.17 22.67 -40.70
C SER A 27 16.52 22.06 -40.35
N ALA A 28 17.58 22.34 -41.12
CA ALA A 28 18.91 21.82 -40.86
C ALA A 28 19.48 22.34 -39.54
N GLU A 29 19.30 23.64 -39.27
CA GLU A 29 19.76 24.31 -38.05
C GLU A 29 19.02 23.78 -36.82
N ILE A 30 17.70 23.61 -36.89
CA ILE A 30 16.90 23.01 -35.81
C ILE A 30 17.35 21.57 -35.53
N ASN A 31 17.46 20.74 -36.57
CA ASN A 31 17.84 19.34 -36.40
C ASN A 31 19.25 19.21 -35.80
N GLN A 32 20.20 20.06 -36.22
CA GLN A 32 21.55 20.08 -35.66
C GLN A 32 21.56 20.54 -34.20
N LEU A 33 20.78 21.58 -33.85
CA LEU A 33 20.66 22.07 -32.48
C LEU A 33 20.13 20.98 -31.54
N ILE A 34 19.05 20.29 -31.93
CA ILE A 34 18.42 19.28 -31.08
C ILE A 34 19.23 17.99 -31.02
N SER A 35 19.79 17.52 -32.16
CA SER A 35 20.62 16.30 -32.17
C SER A 35 21.97 16.46 -31.46
N GLY A 36 22.44 17.70 -31.26
CA GLY A 36 23.64 18.01 -30.50
C GLY A 36 23.48 17.97 -28.97
N GLN A 37 22.26 17.79 -28.45
CA GLN A 37 22.02 17.74 -27.01
C GLN A 37 22.50 16.41 -26.40
N THR A 38 22.98 16.46 -25.15
CA THR A 38 23.38 15.25 -24.41
C THR A 38 22.15 14.55 -23.85
N LEU A 39 21.89 13.31 -24.26
CA LEU A 39 20.79 12.50 -23.73
C LEU A 39 20.99 12.19 -22.24
N LEU A 40 19.90 11.90 -21.52
CA LEU A 40 20.01 11.52 -20.11
C LEU A 40 20.77 10.21 -19.94
N PRO A 41 21.49 10.02 -18.82
CA PRO A 41 22.16 8.76 -18.51
C PRO A 41 21.18 7.58 -18.53
N GLN A 42 21.63 6.46 -19.08
CA GLN A 42 20.83 5.24 -19.08
C GLN A 42 20.73 4.70 -17.64
N PRO A 43 19.52 4.31 -17.19
CA PRO A 43 19.34 3.78 -15.85
C PRO A 43 19.96 2.39 -15.70
N VAL A 44 20.32 2.06 -14.46
CA VAL A 44 20.85 0.74 -14.07
C VAL A 44 19.85 -0.39 -14.37
N ALA A 45 20.36 -1.62 -14.42
CA ALA A 45 19.52 -2.80 -14.61
C ALA A 45 18.44 -2.93 -13.52
N GLU A 46 17.28 -3.44 -13.91
CA GLU A 46 16.22 -3.80 -12.97
C GLU A 46 16.62 -5.02 -12.15
N GLY A 47 16.29 -5.02 -10.86
CA GLY A 47 16.56 -6.15 -9.99
C GLY A 47 16.43 -5.83 -8.52
N THR A 48 16.76 -6.82 -7.69
CA THR A 48 16.83 -6.70 -6.24
C THR A 48 18.21 -7.13 -5.79
N LEU A 49 18.89 -6.27 -5.04
CA LEU A 49 20.24 -6.51 -4.51
C LEU A 49 20.19 -6.55 -2.98
N LEU A 50 20.75 -7.59 -2.37
CA LEU A 50 21.01 -7.62 -0.93
C LEU A 50 22.18 -6.67 -0.62
N ILE A 51 21.93 -5.63 0.17
CA ILE A 51 22.91 -4.59 0.52
C ILE A 51 23.25 -4.56 2.03
N GLY A 52 22.54 -5.35 2.85
CA GLY A 52 22.85 -5.54 4.27
C GLY A 52 22.28 -6.84 4.80
N ASP A 53 23.01 -7.51 5.69
CA ASP A 53 22.57 -8.73 6.37
C ASP A 53 23.22 -8.78 7.77
N GLU A 54 22.39 -8.61 8.81
CA GLU A 54 22.84 -8.54 10.20
C GLU A 54 21.92 -9.35 11.14
N PRO A 55 22.45 -9.91 12.24
CA PRO A 55 21.61 -10.51 13.27
C PRO A 55 20.76 -9.45 13.97
N ALA A 56 19.54 -9.82 14.33
CA ALA A 56 18.60 -8.96 15.06
C ALA A 56 17.81 -9.74 16.10
N SER A 57 17.04 -9.04 16.93
CA SER A 57 16.14 -9.64 17.91
C SER A 57 14.77 -8.97 17.85
N GLN A 58 13.71 -9.75 17.99
CA GLN A 58 12.32 -9.30 17.93
C GLN A 58 11.54 -9.85 19.12
N LEU A 59 10.64 -9.04 19.67
CA LEU A 59 9.66 -9.48 20.67
C LEU A 59 8.32 -9.68 19.96
N ILE A 60 7.79 -10.91 20.00
CA ILE A 60 6.50 -11.26 19.38
C ILE A 60 5.65 -11.87 20.49
N ASN A 61 4.53 -11.22 20.85
CA ASN A 61 3.66 -11.65 21.95
C ASN A 61 4.40 -11.91 23.27
N GLY A 62 5.36 -11.05 23.62
CA GLY A 62 6.17 -11.19 24.83
C GLY A 62 7.27 -12.27 24.74
N SER A 63 7.36 -13.01 23.64
CA SER A 63 8.43 -13.99 23.41
C SER A 63 9.57 -13.40 22.60
N GLY A 64 10.81 -13.65 23.03
CA GLY A 64 12.00 -13.24 22.31
C GLY A 64 12.31 -14.15 21.13
N TYR A 65 12.71 -13.57 20.01
CA TYR A 65 13.19 -14.28 18.83
C TYR A 65 14.53 -13.71 18.39
N THR A 66 15.48 -14.58 18.06
CA THR A 66 16.63 -14.18 17.23
C THR A 66 16.22 -14.24 15.77
N THR A 67 16.59 -13.23 15.00
CA THR A 67 16.22 -13.07 13.60
C THR A 67 17.41 -12.61 12.76
N ARG A 68 17.26 -12.67 11.44
CA ARG A 68 18.15 -12.02 10.47
C ARG A 68 17.44 -10.81 9.90
N LYS A 69 18.06 -9.63 9.98
CA LYS A 69 17.61 -8.41 9.33
C LYS A 69 18.36 -8.26 8.01
N ARG A 70 17.63 -8.28 6.89
CA ARG A 70 18.18 -8.12 5.55
C ARG A 70 17.68 -6.84 4.93
N THR A 71 18.60 -6.05 4.39
CA THR A 71 18.28 -4.81 3.67
C THR A 71 18.51 -5.02 2.18
N PHE A 72 17.50 -4.73 1.39
CA PHE A 72 17.49 -4.89 -0.05
C PHE A 72 17.37 -3.54 -0.73
N ARG A 73 18.03 -3.39 -1.88
CA ARG A 73 17.82 -2.32 -2.85
C ARG A 73 17.12 -2.88 -4.07
N GLN A 74 15.92 -2.41 -4.34
CA GLN A 74 15.19 -2.71 -5.56
C GLN A 74 15.37 -1.59 -6.58
N THR A 75 15.60 -1.94 -7.84
CA THR A 75 15.72 -0.99 -8.96
C THR A 75 14.68 -1.32 -10.04
N LYS A 76 14.06 -0.28 -10.60
CA LYS A 76 13.14 -0.38 -11.74
C LYS A 76 13.46 0.66 -12.81
N ARG A 77 13.11 0.33 -14.06
CA ARG A 77 13.24 1.16 -15.26
C ARG A 77 11.84 1.51 -15.79
N PHE A 78 11.65 2.76 -16.18
CA PHE A 78 10.38 3.29 -16.66
C PHE A 78 10.55 3.85 -18.06
N ALA A 79 9.98 3.18 -19.06
CA ALA A 79 9.74 3.76 -20.40
C ALA A 79 8.34 4.40 -20.50
N THR A 80 7.44 4.01 -19.60
CA THR A 80 6.12 4.58 -19.39
C THR A 80 6.09 5.12 -17.97
N HIS A 81 5.75 6.39 -17.81
CA HIS A 81 5.90 7.12 -16.56
C HIS A 81 4.54 7.30 -15.90
N ALA A 82 4.37 6.81 -14.67
CA ALA A 82 3.12 6.98 -13.94
C ALA A 82 2.90 8.44 -13.54
N ASN A 83 1.67 8.93 -13.68
CA ASN A 83 1.30 10.27 -13.26
C ASN A 83 0.95 10.31 -11.76
N ALA A 84 1.96 10.02 -10.93
CA ALA A 84 1.76 9.85 -9.48
C ALA A 84 1.50 11.17 -8.74
N THR A 85 1.92 12.30 -9.30
CA THR A 85 1.75 13.63 -8.72
C THR A 85 0.30 14.09 -8.68
N ASP A 86 -0.58 13.52 -9.51
CA ASP A 86 -2.01 13.89 -9.52
C ASP A 86 -2.79 13.34 -8.31
N PHE A 87 -2.18 12.47 -7.50
CA PHE A 87 -2.72 12.16 -6.17
C PHE A 87 -2.58 13.34 -5.21
N ASP A 88 -1.62 14.23 -5.44
CA ASP A 88 -1.47 15.50 -4.75
C ASP A 88 -2.19 16.57 -5.59
N GLN A 89 -3.28 17.15 -5.10
CA GLN A 89 -4.08 18.14 -5.85
C GLN A 89 -3.33 19.42 -6.28
N GLN A 90 -2.02 19.51 -5.98
CA GLN A 90 -1.09 20.59 -6.37
C GLN A 90 0.23 20.06 -6.97
N GLY A 91 0.29 18.81 -7.43
CA GLY A 91 1.52 18.22 -7.96
C GLY A 91 2.05 18.93 -9.21
N PRO A 92 3.37 18.92 -9.47
CA PRO A 92 4.01 19.73 -10.53
C PRO A 92 3.47 19.43 -11.95
N ASN A 93 3.02 18.21 -12.23
CA ASN A 93 2.49 17.82 -13.54
C ASN A 93 1.05 18.28 -13.82
N THR A 94 0.31 18.72 -12.80
CA THR A 94 -1.09 19.11 -12.97
C THR A 94 -1.26 20.42 -13.77
N THR A 95 -0.21 21.25 -13.89
CA THR A 95 -0.41 22.64 -14.31
C THR A 95 0.19 23.10 -15.65
N GLN A 96 1.30 22.58 -16.20
CA GLN A 96 1.84 23.20 -17.44
C GLN A 96 2.20 22.29 -18.63
N GLY A 97 2.88 21.14 -18.46
CA GLY A 97 3.41 20.39 -19.62
C GLY A 97 2.68 19.11 -20.05
N LEU A 98 1.75 18.56 -19.26
CA LEU A 98 1.13 17.26 -19.55
C LEU A 98 -0.01 17.36 -20.57
N TYR A 99 0.34 17.33 -21.85
CA TYR A 99 -0.56 17.15 -22.99
C TYR A 99 0.21 16.55 -24.17
N VAL A 100 -0.45 15.77 -25.03
CA VAL A 100 0.22 15.14 -26.17
C VAL A 100 0.73 16.20 -27.15
N GLY A 101 1.99 16.09 -27.58
CA GLY A 101 2.68 17.06 -28.43
C GLY A 101 3.33 18.23 -27.68
N SER A 102 3.21 18.27 -26.36
CA SER A 102 4.03 19.15 -25.52
C SER A 102 5.51 18.82 -25.68
N ILE A 103 6.36 19.84 -25.81
CA ILE A 103 7.82 19.70 -25.75
C ILE A 103 8.27 20.18 -24.37
N VAL A 104 9.09 19.37 -23.71
CA VAL A 104 9.47 19.52 -22.32
C VAL A 104 10.97 19.34 -22.11
N HIS A 105 11.47 19.95 -21.03
CA HIS A 105 12.81 19.75 -20.51
C HIS A 105 12.91 18.41 -19.77
N LEU A 106 13.87 17.55 -20.16
CA LEU A 106 13.97 16.21 -19.60
C LEU A 106 14.81 16.14 -18.33
N LYS A 107 15.68 17.13 -18.05
CA LYS A 107 16.49 17.16 -16.82
C LYS A 107 15.62 17.39 -15.58
N ALA A 108 14.74 18.38 -15.62
CA ALA A 108 13.77 18.64 -14.55
C ALA A 108 12.83 17.45 -14.34
N PHE A 109 12.34 16.87 -15.44
CA PHE A 109 11.53 15.65 -15.40
C PHE A 109 12.27 14.48 -14.74
N ALA A 110 13.52 14.22 -15.11
CA ALA A 110 14.29 13.12 -14.53
C ALA A 110 14.52 13.27 -13.02
N GLN A 111 14.72 14.51 -12.55
CA GLN A 111 15.04 14.80 -11.15
C GLN A 111 13.82 14.88 -10.24
N GLN A 112 12.74 15.50 -10.71
CA GLN A 112 11.60 15.89 -9.87
C GLN A 112 10.26 15.40 -10.43
N GLY A 113 10.28 14.76 -11.60
CA GLY A 113 9.06 14.38 -12.31
C GLY A 113 8.30 15.57 -12.88
N ASP A 114 8.91 16.76 -12.97
CA ASP A 114 8.27 17.98 -13.49
C ASP A 114 8.35 18.06 -15.02
N LEU A 115 7.19 18.18 -15.65
CA LEU A 115 7.05 18.41 -17.09
C LEU A 115 7.05 19.91 -17.40
N THR A 116 8.22 20.54 -17.34
CA THR A 116 8.40 21.95 -17.71
C THR A 116 8.39 22.12 -19.22
N SER A 117 7.45 22.89 -19.77
CA SER A 117 7.38 23.18 -21.21
C SER A 117 8.45 24.18 -21.64
N ILE A 118 8.91 24.09 -22.90
CA ILE A 118 9.84 25.07 -23.51
C ILE A 118 9.21 26.45 -23.78
N GLY A 119 7.98 26.70 -23.32
CA GLY A 119 7.28 27.98 -23.45
C GLY A 119 6.74 28.24 -24.86
N GLN A 120 6.53 29.53 -25.18
CA GLN A 120 5.95 29.94 -26.45
C GLN A 120 6.99 29.94 -27.57
N THR A 121 7.08 28.79 -28.25
CA THR A 121 7.78 28.65 -29.54
C THR A 121 6.74 28.40 -30.63
N THR A 122 6.93 28.95 -31.82
CA THR A 122 5.98 28.72 -32.93
C THR A 122 6.03 27.27 -33.37
N ARG A 123 4.93 26.53 -33.14
CA ARG A 123 4.83 25.09 -33.39
C ARG A 123 4.23 24.80 -34.76
N GLU A 124 4.59 23.65 -35.31
CA GLU A 124 3.87 23.06 -36.45
C GLU A 124 2.66 22.26 -35.94
N SER A 125 1.68 22.04 -36.80
CA SER A 125 0.54 21.19 -36.47
C SER A 125 0.95 19.73 -36.28
N VAL A 126 0.28 19.02 -35.37
CA VAL A 126 0.47 17.59 -35.11
C VAL A 126 -0.83 16.83 -35.30
N SER A 127 -0.73 15.58 -35.77
CA SER A 127 -1.86 14.66 -35.89
C SER A 127 -2.03 13.89 -34.58
N LEU A 128 -3.19 14.01 -33.94
CA LEU A 128 -3.58 13.26 -32.76
C LEU A 128 -4.49 12.09 -33.12
N THR A 129 -4.30 10.97 -32.44
CA THR A 129 -5.14 9.78 -32.53
C THR A 129 -5.54 9.29 -31.14
N SER A 130 -6.68 8.61 -31.05
CA SER A 130 -7.17 7.99 -29.82
C SER A 130 -7.78 6.63 -30.13
N ASN A 131 -7.68 5.69 -29.20
CA ASN A 131 -8.34 4.39 -29.29
C ASN A 131 -9.78 4.40 -28.74
N LEU A 132 -10.32 5.58 -28.38
CA LEU A 132 -11.73 5.71 -28.02
C LEU A 132 -12.64 5.30 -29.19
N PRO A 133 -13.72 4.54 -28.93
CA PRO A 133 -14.74 4.25 -29.94
C PRO A 133 -15.30 5.53 -30.57
N GLY A 134 -15.25 5.61 -31.90
CA GLY A 134 -15.75 6.78 -32.65
C GLY A 134 -14.78 7.96 -32.75
N ALA A 135 -13.59 7.89 -32.12
CA ALA A 135 -12.59 8.95 -32.25
C ALA A 135 -12.01 8.97 -33.68
N VAL A 136 -12.10 10.12 -34.33
CA VAL A 136 -11.45 10.40 -35.62
C VAL A 136 -10.15 11.18 -35.40
N PRO A 137 -9.08 10.94 -36.18
CA PRO A 137 -7.84 11.72 -36.08
C PRO A 137 -8.08 13.23 -36.18
N LYS A 138 -7.33 14.01 -35.40
CA LYS A 138 -7.44 15.48 -35.36
C LYS A 138 -6.07 16.11 -35.55
N VAL A 139 -5.94 16.99 -36.53
CA VAL A 139 -4.76 17.83 -36.71
C VAL A 139 -4.95 19.11 -35.91
N ILE A 140 -4.01 19.41 -35.00
CA ILE A 140 -4.08 20.60 -34.15
C ILE A 140 -2.72 21.31 -34.08
N LEU A 141 -2.75 22.60 -33.80
CA LEU A 141 -1.59 23.29 -33.23
C LEU A 141 -1.44 22.82 -31.77
N PRO A 142 -0.31 22.22 -31.36
CA PRO A 142 -0.18 21.59 -30.05
C PRO A 142 -0.09 22.63 -28.94
N ALA A 143 -1.21 22.87 -28.27
CA ALA A 143 -1.33 23.66 -27.06
C ALA A 143 -2.23 22.92 -26.06
N LYS A 144 -2.06 23.21 -24.76
CA LYS A 144 -2.87 22.57 -23.71
C LYS A 144 -4.38 22.75 -23.96
N SER A 145 -4.80 23.95 -24.35
CA SER A 145 -6.20 24.27 -24.61
C SER A 145 -6.77 23.51 -25.82
N THR A 146 -6.06 23.51 -26.95
CA THR A 146 -6.51 22.81 -28.18
C THR A 146 -6.55 21.30 -27.97
N TYR A 147 -5.59 20.75 -27.24
CA TYR A 147 -5.59 19.35 -26.81
C TYR A 147 -6.79 19.02 -25.92
N GLN A 148 -7.08 19.86 -24.91
CA GLN A 148 -8.22 19.67 -24.01
C GLN A 148 -9.56 19.71 -24.74
N THR A 149 -9.71 20.59 -25.75
CA THR A 149 -10.90 20.61 -26.61
C THR A 149 -11.07 19.29 -27.34
N VAL A 150 -10.02 18.79 -28.01
CA VAL A 150 -10.07 17.50 -28.73
C VAL A 150 -10.40 16.33 -27.79
N LEU A 151 -9.77 16.29 -26.61
CA LEU A 151 -10.04 15.26 -25.61
C LEU A 151 -11.50 15.31 -25.12
N THR A 152 -12.02 16.51 -24.89
CA THR A 152 -13.43 16.71 -24.49
C THR A 152 -14.38 16.22 -25.57
N ASP A 153 -14.14 16.59 -26.83
CA ASP A 153 -14.96 16.17 -27.97
C ASP A 153 -14.98 14.65 -28.11
N TRP A 154 -13.81 14.00 -28.09
CA TRP A 154 -13.72 12.53 -28.20
C TRP A 154 -14.40 11.83 -27.02
N THR A 155 -14.18 12.29 -25.80
CA THR A 155 -14.78 11.65 -24.62
C THR A 155 -16.29 11.86 -24.55
N GLN A 156 -16.84 12.98 -25.02
CA GLN A 156 -18.30 13.20 -25.10
C GLN A 156 -18.98 12.32 -26.16
N GLN A 157 -18.30 12.04 -27.27
CA GLN A 157 -18.84 11.21 -28.35
C GLN A 157 -18.69 9.71 -28.10
N ALA A 158 -17.73 9.32 -27.25
CA ALA A 158 -17.49 7.92 -26.93
C ALA A 158 -18.67 7.30 -26.17
N SER A 159 -19.16 6.16 -26.67
CA SER A 159 -20.14 5.30 -26.00
C SER A 159 -19.65 3.86 -25.95
N GLY A 160 -20.02 3.12 -24.90
CA GLY A 160 -19.63 1.72 -24.72
C GLY A 160 -18.13 1.50 -24.47
N VAL A 161 -17.47 2.42 -23.76
CA VAL A 161 -16.02 2.34 -23.48
C VAL A 161 -15.73 1.25 -22.46
N SER A 162 -15.26 0.09 -22.92
CA SER A 162 -14.78 -0.98 -22.04
C SER A 162 -13.39 -0.66 -21.48
N ALA A 163 -13.25 -0.61 -20.16
CA ALA A 163 -11.94 -0.40 -19.53
C ALA A 163 -11.14 -1.72 -19.46
N ALA A 164 -9.89 -1.68 -19.94
CA ALA A 164 -8.93 -2.74 -19.69
C ALA A 164 -8.54 -2.73 -18.21
N PHE A 165 -9.01 -3.76 -17.50
CA PHE A 165 -8.79 -3.90 -16.05
C PHE A 165 -7.57 -4.77 -15.76
N THR A 166 -6.67 -4.27 -14.93
CA THR A 166 -5.60 -5.05 -14.32
C THR A 166 -5.59 -4.82 -12.81
N TYR A 167 -5.13 -5.82 -12.08
CA TYR A 167 -4.79 -5.62 -10.67
C TYR A 167 -3.48 -6.32 -10.36
N GLU A 168 -2.79 -5.80 -9.35
CA GLU A 168 -1.53 -6.36 -8.89
C GLU A 168 -1.41 -6.16 -7.37
N ALA A 169 -0.93 -7.18 -6.65
CA ALA A 169 -0.72 -7.12 -5.21
C ALA A 169 0.75 -7.38 -4.88
N SER A 170 1.26 -6.68 -3.86
CA SER A 170 2.60 -6.94 -3.29
C SER A 170 2.62 -6.80 -1.78
N VAL A 171 3.45 -7.64 -1.19
CA VAL A 171 4.02 -7.47 0.15
C VAL A 171 4.68 -6.09 0.22
N MET A 172 4.34 -5.34 1.26
CA MET A 172 4.82 -3.97 1.46
C MET A 172 5.78 -3.92 2.65
N ASN A 173 7.09 -3.98 2.38
CA ASN A 173 8.13 -3.88 3.42
C ASN A 173 8.53 -2.42 3.67
N SER A 174 8.42 -1.59 2.64
CA SER A 174 8.41 -0.14 2.78
C SER A 174 7.42 0.45 1.77
N THR A 175 6.89 1.63 2.08
CA THR A 175 5.98 2.36 1.17
C THR A 175 6.65 2.65 -0.17
N THR A 176 7.92 3.05 -0.14
CA THR A 176 8.73 3.34 -1.33
C THR A 176 8.89 2.11 -2.21
N GLN A 177 9.22 0.95 -1.64
CA GLN A 177 9.35 -0.31 -2.39
C GLN A 177 8.02 -0.72 -3.01
N ALA A 178 6.93 -0.75 -2.23
CA ALA A 178 5.63 -1.17 -2.74
C ALA A 178 5.11 -0.26 -3.86
N LEU A 179 5.27 1.06 -3.74
CA LEU A 179 4.89 2.01 -4.80
C LEU A 179 5.77 1.87 -6.03
N LEU A 180 7.09 1.68 -5.86
CA LEU A 180 8.02 1.43 -6.96
C LEU A 180 7.62 0.18 -7.75
N GLU A 181 7.23 -0.89 -7.06
CA GLU A 181 6.74 -2.11 -7.71
C GLU A 181 5.50 -1.88 -8.57
N ARG A 182 4.63 -0.96 -8.18
CA ARG A 182 3.47 -0.54 -8.97
C ARG A 182 3.79 0.50 -10.04
N GLY A 183 5.07 0.80 -10.27
CA GLY A 183 5.51 1.76 -11.29
C GLY A 183 5.39 3.23 -10.88
N ILE A 184 5.23 3.49 -9.58
CA ILE A 184 5.14 4.84 -9.02
C ILE A 184 6.50 5.22 -8.45
N ASN A 185 7.15 6.20 -9.08
CA ASN A 185 8.42 6.73 -8.57
C ASN A 185 8.15 7.74 -7.44
N VAL A 186 8.42 7.35 -6.19
CA VAL A 186 8.25 8.24 -5.03
C VAL A 186 9.24 9.41 -5.00
N GLY A 187 10.36 9.31 -5.74
CA GLY A 187 11.32 10.41 -5.88
C GLY A 187 10.72 11.65 -6.55
N TRP A 188 9.58 11.51 -7.23
CA TRP A 188 8.85 12.62 -7.86
C TRP A 188 7.81 13.28 -6.95
N GLY A 189 7.85 12.97 -5.65
CA GLY A 189 7.06 13.67 -4.64
C GLY A 189 5.55 13.39 -4.59
N PRO A 190 5.05 12.14 -4.77
CA PRO A 190 3.68 11.79 -4.37
C PRO A 190 3.57 11.77 -2.83
N VAL A 191 3.67 12.93 -2.18
CA VAL A 191 3.79 13.07 -0.72
C VAL A 191 2.53 12.53 -0.02
N SER A 192 1.33 12.78 -0.55
CA SER A 192 0.11 12.22 0.04
C SER A 192 0.10 10.68 0.05
N LEU A 193 0.61 10.03 -1.00
CA LEU A 193 0.67 8.57 -1.05
C LEU A 193 1.65 8.02 -0.03
N THR A 194 2.83 8.62 0.08
CA THR A 194 3.85 8.17 1.05
C THR A 194 3.39 8.37 2.49
N SER A 195 2.75 9.50 2.79
CA SER A 195 2.19 9.78 4.12
C SER A 195 1.03 8.85 4.45
N LYS A 196 0.07 8.69 3.53
CA LYS A 196 -1.11 7.83 3.73
C LYS A 196 -0.66 6.40 3.94
N PHE A 197 0.13 5.86 3.02
CA PHE A 197 0.57 4.47 3.08
C PHE A 197 1.83 4.24 3.93
N SER A 198 2.09 5.03 4.97
CA SER A 198 3.25 4.82 5.85
C SER A 198 3.25 3.46 6.57
N THR A 199 4.32 2.67 6.39
CA THR A 199 4.51 1.38 7.11
C THR A 199 4.97 1.60 8.55
N THR A 200 4.72 0.60 9.40
CA THR A 200 5.34 0.51 10.73
C THR A 200 6.52 -0.46 10.72
N THR A 201 7.43 -0.33 11.68
CA THR A 201 8.49 -1.31 11.94
C THR A 201 8.01 -2.47 12.82
N ASP A 202 6.77 -2.41 13.32
CA ASP A 202 6.16 -3.49 14.08
C ASP A 202 5.95 -4.72 13.19
N PHE A 203 6.72 -5.78 13.47
CA PHE A 203 6.62 -7.04 12.73
C PHE A 203 5.24 -7.70 12.88
N GLN A 204 4.48 -7.43 13.92
CA GLN A 204 3.15 -8.00 14.05
C GLN A 204 2.16 -7.33 13.10
N GLN A 205 2.45 -6.13 12.60
CA GLN A 205 1.63 -5.43 11.62
C GLN A 205 2.17 -5.70 10.22
N GLN A 206 1.38 -6.38 9.40
CA GLN A 206 1.75 -6.76 8.06
C GLN A 206 0.93 -5.94 7.06
N ASP A 207 1.62 -5.31 6.11
CA ASP A 207 1.02 -4.45 5.08
C ASP A 207 1.08 -5.12 3.69
N ILE A 208 -0.02 -5.06 2.94
CA ILE A 208 -0.09 -5.46 1.53
C ILE A 208 -0.64 -4.29 0.73
N LEU A 209 0.03 -3.93 -0.36
CA LEU A 209 -0.46 -2.93 -1.31
C LEU A 209 -1.07 -3.62 -2.52
N VAL A 210 -2.29 -3.22 -2.88
CA VAL A 210 -2.98 -3.67 -4.10
C VAL A 210 -3.25 -2.46 -4.98
N ALA A 211 -2.89 -2.56 -6.26
CA ALA A 211 -3.21 -1.57 -7.27
C ALA A 211 -4.27 -2.13 -8.23
N PHE A 212 -5.35 -1.38 -8.42
CA PHE A 212 -6.43 -1.68 -9.36
C PHE A 212 -6.42 -0.61 -10.46
N ARG A 213 -6.14 -1.02 -11.70
CA ARG A 213 -6.05 -0.13 -12.85
C ARG A 213 -7.18 -0.42 -13.81
N GLN A 214 -7.87 0.63 -14.24
CA GLN A 214 -8.87 0.60 -15.30
C GLN A 214 -8.42 1.55 -16.40
N VAL A 215 -7.71 1.03 -17.40
CA VAL A 215 -7.29 1.81 -18.56
C VAL A 215 -8.49 1.95 -19.50
N GLN A 216 -8.93 3.17 -19.73
CA GLN A 216 -10.10 3.45 -20.55
C GLN A 216 -9.71 3.79 -21.99
N HIS A 217 -8.69 4.64 -22.17
CA HIS A 217 -8.22 5.00 -23.51
C HIS A 217 -6.79 5.55 -23.48
N THR A 218 -6.21 5.70 -24.66
CA THR A 218 -4.93 6.36 -24.89
C THR A 218 -5.12 7.45 -25.95
N VAL A 219 -4.40 8.55 -25.78
CA VAL A 219 -4.25 9.57 -26.82
C VAL A 219 -2.78 9.63 -27.20
N SER A 220 -2.48 9.66 -28.48
CA SER A 220 -1.11 9.70 -29.00
C SER A 220 -0.99 10.65 -30.19
N MET A 221 0.24 10.99 -30.56
CA MET A 221 0.53 11.74 -31.78
C MET A 221 1.41 10.96 -32.75
N GLU A 222 1.27 11.26 -34.03
CA GLU A 222 2.19 10.79 -35.05
C GLU A 222 3.51 11.57 -34.98
N TYR A 223 4.64 10.87 -35.11
CA TYR A 223 5.95 11.50 -35.13
C TYR A 223 6.15 12.28 -36.46
N PRO A 224 6.46 13.59 -36.43
CA PRO A 224 6.64 14.42 -37.63
C PRO A 224 7.85 14.07 -38.52
N GLY A 225 8.59 13.00 -38.22
CA GLY A 225 9.75 12.52 -38.99
C GLY A 225 11.08 13.16 -38.59
N SER A 226 11.08 14.37 -37.99
CA SER A 226 12.30 15.03 -37.51
C SER A 226 11.99 16.05 -36.39
N ALA A 227 13.02 16.49 -35.66
CA ALA A 227 12.90 17.56 -34.67
C ALA A 227 12.34 18.86 -35.28
N ALA A 228 12.84 19.26 -36.45
CA ALA A 228 12.33 20.40 -37.21
C ALA A 228 10.83 20.27 -37.53
N GLY A 229 10.32 19.05 -37.71
CA GLY A 229 8.90 18.78 -37.98
C GLY A 229 7.94 19.28 -36.90
N PHE A 230 8.41 19.58 -35.68
CA PHE A 230 7.58 20.10 -34.59
C PHE A 230 7.42 21.64 -34.57
N PHE A 231 8.16 22.36 -35.41
CA PHE A 231 8.23 23.82 -35.41
C PHE A 231 7.78 24.40 -36.75
N ALA A 232 7.11 25.55 -36.72
CA ALA A 232 6.69 26.24 -37.94
C ALA A 232 7.89 26.86 -38.69
N SER A 233 7.70 27.26 -39.94
CA SER A 233 8.72 28.01 -40.71
C SER A 233 9.09 29.36 -40.08
N SER A 234 8.20 29.94 -39.27
CA SER A 234 8.36 31.20 -38.55
C SER A 234 8.86 31.05 -37.10
N VAL A 235 9.43 29.89 -36.74
CA VAL A 235 10.01 29.69 -35.40
C VAL A 235 11.14 30.68 -35.11
N ASP A 236 11.12 31.27 -33.92
CA ASP A 236 12.21 32.11 -33.45
C ASP A 236 13.40 31.24 -33.03
N MET A 237 14.44 31.23 -33.87
CA MET A 237 15.66 30.45 -33.63
C MET A 237 16.47 30.95 -32.44
N ALA A 238 16.33 32.21 -32.02
CA ALA A 238 16.98 32.71 -30.81
C ALA A 238 16.30 32.15 -29.55
N ALA A 239 14.96 32.19 -29.52
CA ALA A 239 14.19 31.60 -28.44
C ALA A 239 14.40 30.07 -28.35
N LEU A 240 14.42 29.37 -29.48
CA LEU A 240 14.65 27.92 -29.51
C LEU A 240 16.04 27.56 -28.98
N ARG A 241 17.09 28.32 -29.32
CA ARG A 241 18.44 28.12 -28.76
C ARG A 241 18.51 28.36 -27.26
N ALA A 242 17.78 29.36 -26.77
CA ALA A 242 17.72 29.64 -25.34
C ALA A 242 17.03 28.51 -24.56
N ALA A 243 16.08 27.81 -25.17
CA ALA A 243 15.41 26.65 -24.59
C ALA A 243 16.18 25.32 -24.76
N ALA A 244 16.85 25.12 -25.90
CA ALA A 244 17.56 23.86 -26.21
C ALA A 244 18.99 23.86 -25.64
N LEU A 245 19.11 23.76 -24.31
CA LEU A 245 20.40 23.70 -23.62
C LEU A 245 21.13 22.37 -23.91
N ALA A 246 22.47 22.40 -23.92
CA ALA A 246 23.27 21.23 -24.29
C ALA A 246 23.20 20.09 -23.25
N ASP A 247 23.01 20.41 -21.97
CA ASP A 247 22.97 19.47 -20.84
C ASP A 247 21.54 19.22 -20.32
N ASP A 248 20.52 19.71 -21.02
CA ASP A 248 19.11 19.48 -20.74
C ASP A 248 18.39 19.11 -22.05
N PRO A 249 18.37 17.82 -22.41
CA PRO A 249 17.81 17.39 -23.67
C PRO A 249 16.31 17.64 -23.70
N LEU A 250 15.79 18.03 -24.87
CA LEU A 250 14.36 18.19 -25.07
C LEU A 250 13.71 16.85 -25.39
N GLY A 251 12.52 16.64 -24.85
CA GLY A 251 11.64 15.53 -25.19
C GLY A 251 10.23 16.01 -25.48
N TYR A 252 9.37 15.10 -25.91
CA TYR A 252 7.96 15.40 -26.12
C TYR A 252 7.06 14.30 -25.59
N VAL A 253 5.85 14.69 -25.18
CA VAL A 253 4.80 13.77 -24.75
C VAL A 253 4.18 13.11 -25.97
N SER A 254 4.55 11.86 -26.23
CA SER A 254 4.09 11.12 -27.41
C SER A 254 2.75 10.44 -27.20
N GLU A 255 2.44 10.06 -25.96
CA GLU A 255 1.24 9.31 -25.61
C GLU A 255 0.86 9.57 -24.15
N ILE A 256 -0.44 9.67 -23.88
CA ILE A 256 -1.02 9.68 -22.53
C ILE A 256 -2.06 8.56 -22.45
N THR A 257 -1.96 7.75 -21.40
CA THR A 257 -2.94 6.73 -21.04
C THR A 257 -3.89 7.28 -19.98
N TYR A 258 -5.18 7.21 -20.25
CA TYR A 258 -6.26 7.71 -19.40
C TYR A 258 -7.07 6.58 -18.77
N GLY A 259 -7.50 6.79 -17.54
CA GLY A 259 -8.32 5.81 -16.83
C GLY A 259 -8.51 6.13 -15.36
N ARG A 260 -8.60 5.06 -14.56
CA ARG A 260 -8.73 5.13 -13.09
C ARG A 260 -7.69 4.22 -12.44
N LEU A 261 -7.16 4.67 -11.30
CA LEU A 261 -6.25 3.89 -10.46
C LEU A 261 -6.75 3.96 -9.01
N LEU A 262 -6.94 2.80 -8.39
CA LEU A 262 -7.19 2.69 -6.96
C LEU A 262 -6.03 1.93 -6.32
N LEU A 263 -5.42 2.53 -5.31
CA LEU A 263 -4.41 1.92 -4.46
C LEU A 263 -5.06 1.59 -3.12
N ALA A 264 -4.90 0.35 -2.67
CA ALA A 264 -5.44 -0.14 -1.41
C ALA A 264 -4.33 -0.75 -0.56
N ARG A 265 -4.10 -0.20 0.63
CA ARG A 265 -3.25 -0.82 1.64
C ARG A 265 -4.09 -1.62 2.62
N PHE A 266 -3.88 -2.92 2.68
CA PHE A 266 -4.45 -3.80 3.68
C PHE A 266 -3.44 -4.00 4.80
N ARG A 267 -3.82 -3.65 6.03
CA ARG A 267 -3.01 -3.85 7.23
C ARG A 267 -3.70 -4.81 8.17
N PHE A 268 -3.02 -5.88 8.55
CA PHE A 268 -3.53 -6.89 9.48
C PHE A 268 -2.48 -7.25 10.52
N SER A 269 -2.95 -7.73 11.67
CA SER A 269 -2.08 -8.23 12.73
C SER A 269 -1.83 -9.72 12.52
N SER A 270 -0.58 -10.15 12.50
CA SER A 270 -0.23 -11.57 12.46
C SER A 270 1.02 -11.86 13.27
N THR A 271 1.00 -13.00 13.94
CA THR A 271 2.14 -13.57 14.67
C THR A 271 2.92 -14.57 13.82
N SER A 272 2.35 -14.97 12.67
CA SER A 272 3.01 -15.86 11.72
C SER A 272 3.97 -15.06 10.85
N VAL A 273 5.20 -15.55 10.78
CA VAL A 273 6.28 -14.99 9.96
C VAL A 273 6.04 -15.17 8.46
N THR A 274 5.14 -16.06 8.06
CA THR A 274 4.77 -16.30 6.65
C THR A 274 3.45 -15.66 6.22
N ALA A 275 2.65 -15.19 7.18
CA ALA A 275 1.29 -14.71 6.89
C ALA A 275 1.27 -13.58 5.84
N LYS A 276 2.23 -12.65 5.86
CA LYS A 276 2.27 -11.56 4.86
C LYS A 276 2.42 -12.07 3.43
N THR A 277 3.32 -13.04 3.23
CA THR A 277 3.55 -13.64 1.92
C THR A 277 2.39 -14.51 1.49
N GLU A 278 1.81 -15.29 2.42
CA GLU A 278 0.65 -16.13 2.15
C GLU A 278 -0.59 -15.31 1.80
N VAL A 279 -0.93 -14.30 2.61
CA VAL A 279 -2.07 -13.40 2.35
C VAL A 279 -1.82 -12.59 1.07
N GLY A 280 -0.59 -12.13 0.84
CA GLY A 280 -0.21 -11.45 -0.40
C GLY A 280 -0.43 -12.33 -1.63
N ALA A 281 0.02 -13.58 -1.57
CA ALA A 281 -0.20 -14.55 -2.63
C ALA A 281 -1.68 -14.89 -2.81
N LYS A 282 -2.43 -15.09 -1.72
CA LYS A 282 -3.87 -15.36 -1.77
C LYS A 282 -4.67 -14.17 -2.30
N LEU A 283 -4.33 -12.93 -1.96
CA LEU A 283 -4.93 -11.72 -2.53
C LEU A 283 -4.57 -11.60 -4.02
N ALA A 284 -3.32 -11.86 -4.37
CA ALA A 284 -2.86 -11.88 -5.76
C ALA A 284 -3.57 -12.96 -6.59
N ALA A 285 -3.89 -14.13 -6.02
CA ALA A 285 -4.54 -15.24 -6.72
C ALA A 285 -6.09 -15.13 -6.70
N GLY A 286 -6.66 -14.71 -5.57
CA GLY A 286 -8.10 -14.78 -5.27
C GLY A 286 -8.93 -13.65 -5.87
N LEU A 287 -8.34 -12.50 -6.22
CA LEU A 287 -9.06 -11.39 -6.87
C LEU A 287 -9.46 -11.69 -8.32
N LEU A 288 -8.67 -12.49 -9.06
CA LEU A 288 -8.85 -12.80 -10.48
C LEU A 288 -10.16 -13.55 -10.76
N SER A 289 -10.54 -14.48 -9.90
CA SER A 289 -11.69 -15.38 -10.10
C SER A 289 -13.02 -14.80 -9.60
N SER A 290 -12.98 -13.81 -8.71
CA SER A 290 -14.09 -13.56 -7.78
C SER A 290 -14.69 -12.14 -7.89
N LEU A 291 -13.98 -11.19 -8.52
CA LEU A 291 -14.49 -9.84 -8.81
C LEU A 291 -15.60 -9.79 -9.89
N ARG A 292 -15.85 -10.89 -10.62
CA ARG A 292 -16.87 -10.95 -11.70
C ARG A 292 -18.17 -11.67 -11.33
N THR A 293 -18.22 -12.47 -10.26
CA THR A 293 -19.35 -13.38 -9.99
C THR A 293 -19.81 -13.41 -8.54
N ASN A 294 -18.89 -13.36 -7.57
CA ASN A 294 -19.07 -13.09 -6.13
C ASN A 294 -17.72 -13.34 -5.46
N PHE A 295 -17.23 -12.40 -4.64
CA PHE A 295 -15.93 -12.51 -3.99
C PHE A 295 -15.90 -13.69 -2.99
N SER A 296 -15.43 -14.87 -3.42
CA SER A 296 -15.26 -16.06 -2.58
C SER A 296 -13.80 -16.19 -2.17
N VAL A 297 -13.53 -16.01 -0.88
CA VAL A 297 -12.22 -16.23 -0.25
C VAL A 297 -12.31 -17.39 0.72
N ASP A 298 -11.22 -18.14 0.87
CA ASP A 298 -11.14 -19.17 1.91
C ASP A 298 -11.32 -18.55 3.32
N ASP A 299 -11.77 -19.36 4.28
CA ASP A 299 -12.13 -18.88 5.62
C ASP A 299 -10.95 -18.22 6.35
N GLN A 300 -9.72 -18.69 6.12
CA GLN A 300 -8.53 -18.12 6.74
C GLN A 300 -8.23 -16.71 6.20
N LEU A 301 -8.29 -16.52 4.87
CA LEU A 301 -8.15 -15.21 4.28
C LEU A 301 -9.30 -14.30 4.69
N ARG A 302 -10.52 -14.83 4.79
CA ARG A 302 -11.70 -14.09 5.26
C ARG A 302 -11.52 -13.57 6.67
N GLU A 303 -11.00 -14.39 7.57
CA GLU A 303 -10.70 -14.01 8.96
C GLU A 303 -9.65 -12.89 9.02
N GLN A 304 -8.55 -13.04 8.28
CA GLN A 304 -7.49 -12.01 8.23
C GLN A 304 -7.98 -10.69 7.62
N LEU A 305 -8.83 -10.74 6.59
CA LEU A 305 -9.41 -9.55 5.98
C LEU A 305 -10.52 -8.93 6.81
N THR A 306 -11.19 -9.69 7.67
CA THR A 306 -12.23 -9.16 8.55
C THR A 306 -11.62 -8.29 9.66
N THR A 307 -10.44 -8.66 10.13
CA THR A 307 -9.68 -7.93 11.17
C THR A 307 -8.72 -6.89 10.61
N SER A 308 -8.58 -6.80 9.28
CA SER A 308 -7.68 -5.84 8.65
C SER A 308 -8.28 -4.43 8.56
N THR A 309 -7.40 -3.44 8.64
CA THR A 309 -7.71 -2.04 8.33
C THR A 309 -7.29 -1.75 6.89
N VAL A 310 -8.09 -0.94 6.18
CA VAL A 310 -7.82 -0.60 4.79
C VAL A 310 -7.76 0.89 4.58
N GLU A 311 -6.70 1.33 3.90
CA GLU A 311 -6.56 2.69 3.42
C GLU A 311 -6.58 2.72 1.91
N LEU A 312 -7.31 3.68 1.36
CA LEU A 312 -7.55 3.79 -0.07
C LEU A 312 -7.09 5.15 -0.61
N SER A 313 -6.54 5.13 -1.81
CA SER A 313 -6.26 6.31 -2.61
C SER A 313 -6.75 6.09 -4.04
N VAL A 314 -7.46 7.07 -4.60
CA VAL A 314 -8.05 6.97 -5.93
C VAL A 314 -7.58 8.13 -6.80
N LEU A 315 -7.22 7.81 -8.04
CA LEU A 315 -6.94 8.73 -9.12
C LEU A 315 -7.95 8.48 -10.26
N GLY A 316 -8.63 9.54 -10.70
CA GLY A 316 -9.70 9.49 -11.71
C GLY A 316 -11.05 9.03 -11.17
N GLY A 317 -12.11 9.30 -11.93
CA GLY A 317 -13.50 9.13 -11.51
C GLY A 317 -14.08 10.39 -10.84
N ASP A 318 -15.32 10.29 -10.37
CA ASP A 318 -15.97 11.38 -9.63
C ASP A 318 -15.85 11.23 -8.11
N ALA A 319 -16.06 12.35 -7.40
CA ALA A 319 -16.01 12.41 -5.94
C ALA A 319 -17.06 11.49 -5.27
N ALA A 320 -18.22 11.28 -5.90
CA ALA A 320 -19.26 10.41 -5.38
C ALA A 320 -18.80 8.94 -5.37
N SER A 321 -18.11 8.48 -6.41
CA SER A 321 -17.52 7.14 -6.50
C SER A 321 -16.41 6.93 -5.49
N ALA A 322 -15.61 7.97 -5.20
CA ALA A 322 -14.60 7.94 -4.15
C ALA A 322 -15.21 7.90 -2.74
N ALA A 323 -16.30 8.63 -2.49
CA ALA A 323 -16.96 8.65 -1.18
C ALA A 323 -17.50 7.28 -0.73
N LYS A 324 -17.92 6.43 -1.69
CA LYS A 324 -18.39 5.05 -1.43
C LYS A 324 -17.31 4.12 -0.86
N LEU A 325 -16.04 4.51 -0.95
CA LEU A 325 -14.89 3.71 -0.51
C LEU A 325 -14.56 3.87 0.98
N THR A 326 -15.28 4.72 1.72
CA THR A 326 -15.06 4.94 3.15
C THR A 326 -15.57 3.74 3.96
N ARG A 327 -14.69 2.77 4.25
CA ARG A 327 -14.99 1.55 5.03
C ARG A 327 -13.80 1.17 5.91
N THR A 328 -14.07 0.55 7.05
CA THR A 328 -13.06 0.29 8.10
C THR A 328 -12.45 -1.10 8.07
N SER A 329 -13.15 -2.13 7.55
CA SER A 329 -12.64 -3.51 7.47
C SER A 329 -12.32 -3.96 6.04
N GLY A 330 -11.38 -4.88 5.89
CA GLY A 330 -10.92 -5.40 4.60
C GLY A 330 -11.99 -6.02 3.72
N ILE A 331 -12.89 -6.82 4.30
CA ILE A 331 -14.00 -7.42 3.53
C ILE A 331 -14.94 -6.35 2.98
N GLN A 332 -15.28 -5.34 3.79
CA GLN A 332 -16.16 -4.26 3.34
C GLN A 332 -15.49 -3.39 2.28
N ALA A 333 -14.18 -3.15 2.42
CA ALA A 333 -13.39 -2.43 1.43
C ALA A 333 -13.35 -3.17 0.10
N LEU A 334 -13.19 -4.50 0.10
CA LEU A 334 -13.20 -5.31 -1.12
C LEU A 334 -14.55 -5.28 -1.84
N SER A 335 -15.67 -5.39 -1.11
CA SER A 335 -17.00 -5.21 -1.72
C SER A 335 -17.18 -3.81 -2.31
N ALA A 336 -16.69 -2.77 -1.63
CA ALA A 336 -16.75 -1.40 -2.14
C ALA A 336 -15.87 -1.20 -3.38
N ILE A 337 -14.68 -1.83 -3.41
CA ILE A 337 -13.80 -1.82 -4.59
C ILE A 337 -14.46 -2.56 -5.74
N GLN A 338 -15.10 -3.72 -5.52
CA GLN A 338 -15.82 -4.45 -6.56
C GLN A 338 -16.93 -3.58 -7.17
N GLN A 339 -17.70 -2.86 -6.34
CA GLN A 339 -18.69 -1.91 -6.83
C GLN A 339 -18.04 -0.75 -7.59
N TRP A 340 -16.93 -0.20 -7.10
CA TRP A 340 -16.19 0.88 -7.77
C TRP A 340 -15.66 0.44 -9.15
N ILE A 341 -15.21 -0.82 -9.28
CA ILE A 341 -14.78 -1.41 -10.55
C ILE A 341 -15.98 -1.51 -11.49
N ALA A 342 -17.12 -2.04 -11.02
CA ALA A 342 -18.33 -2.19 -11.81
C ALA A 342 -18.90 -0.84 -12.29
N ASP A 343 -18.98 0.16 -11.40
CA ASP A 343 -19.45 1.52 -11.70
C ASP A 343 -18.54 2.24 -12.72
N GLY A 344 -17.25 1.86 -12.78
CA GLY A 344 -16.25 2.52 -13.61
C GLY A 344 -16.38 2.31 -15.12
N ALA A 345 -17.20 1.36 -15.54
CA ALA A 345 -17.14 0.76 -16.86
C ALA A 345 -17.65 1.62 -18.03
N ASN A 346 -17.99 2.91 -17.87
CA ASN A 346 -18.49 3.77 -18.96
C ASN A 346 -18.23 5.28 -18.76
N THR A 347 -17.10 5.68 -18.17
CA THR A 347 -16.88 7.09 -17.75
C THR A 347 -15.63 7.72 -18.35
N ALA A 348 -15.44 7.65 -19.68
CA ALA A 348 -14.26 8.22 -20.34
C ALA A 348 -14.05 9.72 -20.05
N GLN A 349 -15.12 10.47 -19.79
CA GLN A 349 -15.08 11.89 -19.44
C GLN A 349 -14.50 12.13 -18.03
N LYS A 350 -14.48 11.11 -17.17
CA LYS A 350 -13.96 11.16 -15.80
C LYS A 350 -12.59 10.49 -15.67
N ALA A 351 -11.99 10.09 -16.80
CA ALA A 351 -10.68 9.47 -16.85
C ALA A 351 -9.60 10.49 -16.46
N ALA A 352 -8.72 10.13 -15.53
CA ALA A 352 -7.52 10.91 -15.25
C ALA A 352 -6.33 10.35 -16.05
N PRO A 353 -5.31 11.17 -16.37
CA PRO A 353 -4.06 10.65 -16.90
C PRO A 353 -3.42 9.71 -15.87
N LEU A 354 -3.26 8.43 -16.23
CA LEU A 354 -2.62 7.42 -15.39
C LEU A 354 -1.12 7.33 -15.63
N SER A 355 -0.72 7.46 -16.89
CA SER A 355 0.67 7.39 -17.31
C SER A 355 0.88 8.06 -18.66
N TYR A 356 2.13 8.34 -18.99
CA TYR A 356 2.51 8.94 -20.26
C TYR A 356 3.86 8.40 -20.74
N LYS A 357 4.08 8.51 -22.05
CA LYS A 357 5.36 8.19 -22.69
C LYS A 357 6.00 9.47 -23.21
N LEU A 358 7.28 9.61 -22.90
CA LEU A 358 8.14 10.65 -23.44
C LEU A 358 9.09 10.04 -24.46
N ARG A 359 9.37 10.80 -25.51
CA ARG A 359 10.41 10.45 -26.49
C ARG A 359 11.36 11.62 -26.66
N TYR A 360 12.63 11.33 -26.87
CA TYR A 360 13.62 12.36 -27.15
C TYR A 360 13.25 13.07 -28.46
N LEU A 361 13.32 14.40 -28.45
CA LEU A 361 13.04 15.21 -29.63
C LEU A 361 14.11 14.99 -30.71
N ALA A 362 15.33 14.63 -30.30
CA ALA A 362 16.49 14.41 -31.17
C ALA A 362 16.31 13.23 -32.13
N ASP A 363 15.84 12.09 -31.63
CA ASP A 363 15.89 10.81 -32.35
C ASP A 363 14.64 9.94 -32.20
N ASN A 364 13.59 10.44 -31.53
CA ASN A 364 12.34 9.72 -31.29
C ASN A 364 12.50 8.42 -30.46
N THR A 365 13.64 8.22 -29.78
CA THR A 365 13.81 7.09 -28.87
C THR A 365 13.05 7.34 -27.56
N PRO A 366 12.52 6.28 -26.90
CA PRO A 366 11.83 6.44 -25.62
C PRO A 366 12.75 7.00 -24.53
N VAL A 367 12.24 7.94 -23.73
CA VAL A 367 12.94 8.39 -22.52
C VAL A 367 12.73 7.35 -21.42
N VAL A 368 13.81 6.63 -21.08
CA VAL A 368 13.81 5.60 -20.04
C VAL A 368 14.50 6.12 -18.79
N LEU A 369 13.79 6.14 -17.67
CA LEU A 369 14.33 6.56 -16.36
C LEU A 369 14.44 5.38 -15.40
N GLY A 370 15.23 5.54 -14.35
CA GLY A 370 15.39 4.53 -13.31
C GLY A 370 15.05 5.10 -11.95
N ALA A 371 14.51 4.28 -11.07
CA ALA A 371 14.39 4.59 -9.65
C ALA A 371 14.74 3.39 -8.79
N ALA A 372 15.07 3.67 -7.53
CA ALA A 372 15.44 2.67 -6.56
C ALA A 372 14.71 2.86 -5.24
N ALA A 373 14.47 1.76 -4.53
CA ALA A 373 13.87 1.74 -3.21
C ALA A 373 14.64 0.78 -2.31
N ASP A 374 15.04 1.26 -1.14
CA ASP A 374 15.62 0.42 -0.10
C ASP A 374 14.52 -0.02 0.87
N TYR A 375 14.56 -1.28 1.30
CA TYR A 375 13.62 -1.83 2.28
C TYR A 375 14.29 -2.92 3.12
N THR A 376 13.69 -3.21 4.26
CA THR A 376 14.22 -4.22 5.20
C THR A 376 13.19 -5.32 5.39
N GLU A 377 13.68 -6.56 5.47
CA GLU A 377 12.90 -7.73 5.84
C GLU A 377 13.56 -8.43 7.03
N PHE A 378 12.73 -9.07 7.85
CA PHE A 378 13.20 -9.98 8.89
C PHE A 378 12.93 -11.41 8.45
N SER A 379 13.91 -12.28 8.66
CA SER A 379 13.83 -13.71 8.34
C SER A 379 14.46 -14.56 9.45
N GLU A 380 14.39 -15.88 9.29
CA GLU A 380 15.07 -16.85 10.18
C GLU A 380 14.72 -16.71 11.66
N PHE A 381 13.43 -16.57 11.96
CA PHE A 381 12.94 -16.46 13.33
C PHE A 381 13.20 -17.74 14.10
N ARG A 382 14.04 -17.64 15.14
CA ARG A 382 14.28 -18.70 16.09
C ARG A 382 13.88 -18.23 17.47
N LEU A 383 12.95 -18.97 18.05
CA LEU A 383 12.41 -18.70 19.37
C LEU A 383 13.51 -18.83 20.43
N VAL A 384 13.67 -17.79 21.25
CA VAL A 384 14.57 -17.79 22.40
C VAL A 384 13.86 -18.51 23.53
N GLN A 385 14.40 -19.65 23.97
CA GLN A 385 13.82 -20.42 25.05
C GLN A 385 13.88 -19.62 26.37
N PRO A 386 12.78 -19.53 27.13
CA PRO A 386 12.76 -18.85 28.40
C PRO A 386 13.52 -19.66 29.43
N LYS A 387 14.08 -18.97 30.43
CA LYS A 387 14.73 -19.62 31.57
C LYS A 387 13.77 -19.80 32.74
N GLN A 388 12.71 -19.01 32.78
CA GLN A 388 11.74 -18.99 33.87
C GLN A 388 10.32 -18.81 33.31
N VAL A 389 9.34 -19.40 34.01
CA VAL A 389 7.93 -19.06 33.82
C VAL A 389 7.38 -18.39 35.07
N VAL A 390 6.53 -17.39 34.86
CA VAL A 390 6.01 -16.49 35.89
C VAL A 390 4.48 -16.54 35.84
N ILE A 391 3.84 -17.10 36.86
CA ILE A 391 2.38 -17.15 36.97
C ILE A 391 1.90 -15.83 37.56
N THR A 392 1.14 -15.07 36.78
CA THR A 392 0.65 -13.73 37.15
C THR A 392 -0.83 -13.74 37.55
N LYS A 393 -1.59 -14.74 37.12
CA LYS A 393 -2.99 -14.91 37.54
C LYS A 393 -3.37 -16.38 37.51
N LEU A 394 -4.19 -16.78 38.48
CA LEU A 394 -4.85 -18.09 38.51
C LEU A 394 -6.36 -17.88 38.58
N THR A 395 -7.12 -18.56 37.73
CA THR A 395 -8.59 -18.55 37.73
C THR A 395 -9.11 -19.98 37.76
N VAL A 396 -9.97 -20.30 38.72
CA VAL A 396 -10.56 -21.63 38.84
C VAL A 396 -11.85 -21.68 38.02
N LYS A 397 -12.04 -22.79 37.31
CA LYS A 397 -13.20 -23.05 36.43
C LYS A 397 -14.05 -24.21 36.92
N ALA A 398 -13.44 -25.16 37.63
CA ALA A 398 -14.14 -26.27 38.26
C ALA A 398 -13.38 -26.70 39.53
N LEU A 399 -14.13 -27.13 40.53
CA LEU A 399 -13.67 -27.80 41.76
C LEU A 399 -14.62 -28.98 42.05
N PRO A 400 -14.19 -29.98 42.83
CA PRO A 400 -15.10 -31.04 43.25
C PRO A 400 -16.22 -30.47 44.13
N ALA A 401 -17.46 -30.91 43.92
CA ALA A 401 -18.62 -30.41 44.66
C ALA A 401 -18.74 -30.96 46.10
N VAL A 402 -18.07 -32.07 46.38
CA VAL A 402 -18.07 -32.79 47.66
C VAL A 402 -16.69 -33.40 47.89
N ASP A 403 -16.38 -33.70 49.14
CA ASP A 403 -15.16 -34.38 49.57
C ASP A 403 -15.05 -35.79 48.93
N PRO A 404 -13.90 -36.50 49.08
CA PRO A 404 -13.75 -37.87 48.59
C PRO A 404 -14.73 -38.90 49.17
N MET A 405 -15.37 -38.59 50.31
CA MET A 405 -16.39 -39.42 50.98
C MET A 405 -17.83 -39.07 50.56
N GLY A 406 -18.03 -38.03 49.76
CA GLY A 406 -19.33 -37.54 49.31
C GLY A 406 -20.00 -36.53 50.27
N SER A 407 -19.27 -36.01 51.25
CA SER A 407 -19.74 -35.02 52.22
C SER A 407 -19.49 -33.58 51.75
N SER A 408 -20.15 -32.63 52.41
CA SER A 408 -19.81 -31.20 52.29
C SER A 408 -18.37 -30.96 52.68
N TRP A 409 -17.72 -30.00 52.03
CA TRP A 409 -16.35 -29.59 52.36
C TRP A 409 -16.28 -28.92 53.74
N ASP A 410 -17.24 -28.08 54.10
CA ASP A 410 -17.37 -27.60 55.49
C ASP A 410 -18.00 -28.67 56.43
N LEU A 411 -17.27 -29.07 57.47
CA LEU A 411 -17.76 -30.02 58.48
C LEU A 411 -18.86 -29.42 59.37
N GLY A 412 -20.09 -29.91 59.21
CA GLY A 412 -21.19 -29.71 60.18
C GLY A 412 -22.13 -28.53 59.88
N LEU A 413 -21.96 -27.85 58.75
CA LEU A 413 -22.90 -26.87 58.21
C LEU A 413 -23.14 -27.14 56.71
N VAL A 414 -24.25 -26.66 56.17
CA VAL A 414 -24.50 -26.64 54.71
C VAL A 414 -23.65 -25.52 54.08
N GLY A 415 -22.35 -25.57 54.32
CA GLY A 415 -21.38 -24.55 53.93
C GLY A 415 -20.79 -24.83 52.55
N LEU A 416 -20.26 -23.78 51.92
CA LEU A 416 -19.57 -23.83 50.64
C LEU A 416 -18.08 -23.65 50.91
N PRO A 417 -17.19 -24.31 50.14
CA PRO A 417 -15.76 -24.34 50.45
C PRO A 417 -15.10 -22.95 50.44
N ASP A 418 -14.22 -22.75 51.40
CA ASP A 418 -13.30 -21.64 51.59
C ASP A 418 -11.95 -21.94 50.91
N VAL A 419 -11.87 -21.64 49.62
CA VAL A 419 -10.80 -22.16 48.77
C VAL A 419 -9.53 -21.33 48.84
N TYR A 420 -8.39 -21.98 49.05
CA TYR A 420 -7.06 -21.42 48.80
C TYR A 420 -6.16 -22.42 48.06
N PHE A 421 -4.94 -22.00 47.68
CA PHE A 421 -4.00 -22.88 46.99
C PHE A 421 -2.55 -22.66 47.38
N ILE A 422 -1.74 -23.70 47.15
CA ILE A 422 -0.28 -23.67 47.25
C ILE A 422 0.34 -24.22 45.96
N VAL A 423 1.56 -23.81 45.68
CA VAL A 423 2.35 -24.33 44.55
C VAL A 423 3.59 -25.01 45.10
N ILE A 424 3.77 -26.27 44.72
CA ILE A 424 4.87 -27.13 45.13
C ILE A 424 5.64 -27.56 43.89
N ASP A 425 6.96 -27.56 43.90
CA ASP A 425 7.72 -28.11 42.76
C ASP A 425 7.79 -29.64 42.76
N ALA A 426 8.39 -30.21 41.72
CA ALA A 426 8.60 -31.66 41.60
C ALA A 426 9.48 -32.26 42.72
N GLY A 427 10.28 -31.45 43.43
CA GLY A 427 11.08 -31.85 44.57
C GLY A 427 10.32 -31.84 45.90
N GLY A 428 9.07 -31.34 45.91
CA GLY A 428 8.26 -31.20 47.11
C GLY A 428 8.47 -29.87 47.85
N GLU A 429 9.27 -28.95 47.31
CA GLU A 429 9.50 -27.64 47.92
C GLU A 429 8.32 -26.70 47.63
N LYS A 430 7.82 -26.00 48.66
CA LYS A 430 6.77 -24.99 48.50
C LYS A 430 7.34 -23.76 47.79
N ARG A 431 7.00 -23.60 46.50
CA ARG A 431 7.38 -22.44 45.68
C ARG A 431 6.49 -21.23 45.93
N PHE A 432 5.26 -21.48 46.40
CA PHE A 432 4.31 -20.44 46.80
C PHE A 432 3.29 -21.02 47.77
N ALA A 433 2.88 -20.22 48.75
CA ALA A 433 1.71 -20.49 49.56
C ALA A 433 0.89 -19.21 49.62
N LEU A 434 -0.39 -19.29 49.23
CA LEU A 434 -1.29 -18.16 49.39
C LEU A 434 -1.48 -17.90 50.89
N ASP A 435 -1.46 -16.63 51.30
CA ASP A 435 -1.93 -16.26 52.63
C ASP A 435 -3.40 -16.70 52.76
N VAL A 436 -3.70 -17.53 53.75
CA VAL A 436 -5.02 -18.09 53.98
C VAL A 436 -6.10 -17.03 54.22
N ASN A 437 -5.71 -15.82 54.63
CA ASN A 437 -6.63 -14.68 54.74
C ASN A 437 -7.05 -14.11 53.37
N LEU A 438 -6.38 -14.53 52.28
CA LEU A 438 -6.70 -14.17 50.90
C LEU A 438 -7.49 -15.29 50.17
N ARG A 439 -8.00 -16.28 50.91
CA ARG A 439 -8.86 -17.34 50.38
C ARG A 439 -10.15 -16.76 49.79
N LYS A 440 -10.85 -17.59 49.02
CA LYS A 440 -12.18 -17.25 48.48
C LYS A 440 -13.21 -17.93 49.33
N GLU A 441 -13.99 -17.13 50.05
CA GLU A 441 -15.01 -17.63 50.96
C GLU A 441 -16.21 -18.20 50.20
N ASN A 442 -16.80 -19.29 50.70
CA ASN A 442 -18.10 -19.80 50.28
C ASN A 442 -18.25 -19.98 48.75
N VAL A 443 -17.29 -20.64 48.11
CA VAL A 443 -17.24 -20.79 46.65
C VAL A 443 -18.39 -21.66 46.12
N SER A 444 -19.29 -21.04 45.35
CA SER A 444 -20.40 -21.74 44.70
C SER A 444 -20.10 -22.15 43.25
N ALA A 445 -20.94 -23.03 42.70
CA ALA A 445 -20.91 -23.35 41.26
C ALA A 445 -21.15 -22.11 40.37
N ALA A 446 -21.93 -21.13 40.84
CA ALA A 446 -22.17 -19.89 40.10
C ALA A 446 -20.91 -19.01 40.03
N ASP A 447 -20.10 -18.97 41.10
CA ASP A 447 -18.85 -18.21 41.14
C ASP A 447 -17.81 -18.77 40.16
N LEU A 448 -17.75 -20.10 40.04
CA LEU A 448 -16.89 -20.79 39.08
C LEU A 448 -17.30 -20.48 37.62
N LEU A 449 -18.61 -20.54 37.33
CA LEU A 449 -19.15 -20.18 36.00
C LEU A 449 -18.88 -18.71 35.65
N ALA A 450 -19.02 -17.81 36.62
CA ALA A 450 -18.72 -16.38 36.48
C ALA A 450 -17.22 -16.07 36.46
N SER A 451 -16.33 -17.05 36.68
CA SER A 451 -14.88 -16.86 36.81
C SER A 451 -14.49 -15.91 37.96
N ALA A 452 -15.32 -15.82 39.00
CA ALA A 452 -15.11 -14.95 40.15
C ALA A 452 -14.02 -15.51 41.10
N VAL A 453 -13.77 -16.82 41.05
CA VAL A 453 -12.70 -17.49 41.80
C VAL A 453 -11.37 -17.28 41.09
N SER A 454 -10.73 -16.13 41.37
CA SER A 454 -9.43 -15.81 40.79
C SER A 454 -8.52 -15.02 41.75
N TRP A 455 -7.22 -15.20 41.56
CA TRP A 455 -6.16 -14.48 42.26
C TRP A 455 -5.24 -13.81 41.24
N ASP A 456 -5.17 -12.49 41.32
CA ASP A 456 -4.23 -11.66 40.57
C ASP A 456 -2.94 -11.53 41.41
N MET A 457 -1.85 -12.06 40.87
CA MET A 457 -0.54 -12.08 41.48
C MET A 457 0.45 -11.20 40.70
N SER A 458 -0.04 -10.27 39.87
CA SER A 458 0.81 -9.38 39.06
C SER A 458 1.83 -8.58 39.87
N LYS A 459 1.52 -8.26 41.14
CA LYS A 459 2.43 -7.54 42.06
C LYS A 459 3.41 -8.44 42.83
N ALA A 460 3.12 -9.74 42.92
CA ALA A 460 3.93 -10.73 43.63
C ALA A 460 3.78 -12.11 42.94
N PRO A 461 4.32 -12.27 41.72
CA PRO A 461 4.01 -13.42 40.89
C PRO A 461 4.80 -14.66 41.31
N ILE A 462 4.28 -15.84 40.96
CA ILE A 462 4.93 -17.11 41.26
C ILE A 462 5.96 -17.41 40.18
N LYS A 463 7.22 -17.57 40.56
CA LYS A 463 8.34 -17.80 39.64
C LYS A 463 8.83 -19.25 39.71
N LEU A 464 8.77 -19.94 38.56
CA LEU A 464 9.32 -21.29 38.39
C LEU A 464 10.58 -21.22 37.53
N ASP A 465 11.73 -21.30 38.19
CA ASP A 465 13.06 -21.30 37.56
C ASP A 465 13.31 -22.60 36.79
N ALA A 466 14.19 -22.50 35.79
CA ALA A 466 14.65 -23.62 34.96
C ALA A 466 13.51 -24.45 34.34
N LEU A 467 12.32 -23.86 34.21
CA LEU A 467 11.10 -24.54 33.74
C LEU A 467 10.80 -25.81 34.54
N THR A 468 10.99 -25.75 35.87
CA THR A 468 10.74 -26.88 36.75
C THR A 468 9.25 -27.21 36.81
N PRO A 469 8.84 -28.49 36.65
CA PRO A 469 7.45 -28.90 36.84
C PRO A 469 6.96 -28.62 38.27
N ALA A 470 5.69 -28.27 38.40
CA ALA A 470 5.05 -27.94 39.65
C ALA A 470 3.66 -28.58 39.79
N GLN A 471 3.16 -28.59 41.02
CA GLN A 471 1.83 -29.02 41.41
C GLN A 471 1.11 -27.85 42.06
N ILE A 472 -0.09 -27.55 41.58
CA ILE A 472 -0.99 -26.57 42.19
C ILE A 472 -2.01 -27.36 42.99
N ARG A 473 -1.93 -27.24 44.31
CA ARG A 473 -2.79 -27.98 45.24
C ARG A 473 -3.80 -27.03 45.87
N PHE A 474 -5.06 -27.43 45.85
CA PHE A 474 -6.18 -26.67 46.40
C PHE A 474 -6.60 -27.25 47.73
N TRP A 475 -7.00 -26.37 48.63
CA TRP A 475 -7.39 -26.70 49.98
C TRP A 475 -8.68 -25.97 50.34
N ASP A 476 -9.51 -26.64 51.11
CA ASP A 476 -10.61 -26.02 51.82
C ASP A 476 -10.16 -25.63 53.23
N PHE A 477 -10.39 -24.39 53.63
CA PHE A 477 -9.92 -23.89 54.92
C PHE A 477 -10.95 -24.09 56.02
N ASP A 478 -10.50 -24.73 57.11
CA ASP A 478 -11.33 -24.99 58.28
C ASP A 478 -10.81 -24.22 59.50
N SER A 479 -11.64 -23.34 60.07
CA SER A 479 -11.23 -22.48 61.20
C SER A 479 -10.90 -23.22 62.52
N GLY A 480 -11.16 -24.54 62.59
CA GLY A 480 -11.01 -25.34 63.81
C GLY A 480 -10.55 -26.79 63.62
N ASN A 481 -10.28 -27.23 62.38
CA ASN A 481 -9.79 -28.57 62.03
C ASN A 481 -8.59 -28.46 61.06
N ASP A 482 -8.06 -29.60 60.62
CA ASP A 482 -7.09 -29.64 59.54
C ASP A 482 -7.78 -29.30 58.22
N ASP A 483 -7.14 -28.43 57.41
CA ASP A 483 -7.64 -28.08 56.07
C ASP A 483 -7.77 -29.31 55.17
N ASP A 484 -8.84 -29.38 54.38
CA ASP A 484 -9.14 -30.53 53.53
C ASP A 484 -8.50 -30.40 52.14
N ASP A 485 -7.80 -31.44 51.69
CA ASP A 485 -7.17 -31.48 50.35
C ASP A 485 -8.23 -31.68 49.27
N MET A 486 -8.50 -30.61 48.51
CA MET A 486 -9.46 -30.64 47.40
C MET A 486 -8.88 -31.33 46.16
N GLY A 487 -7.56 -31.47 46.09
CA GLY A 487 -6.85 -32.13 45.00
C GLY A 487 -5.80 -31.25 44.33
N VAL A 488 -5.20 -31.81 43.28
CA VAL A 488 -4.00 -31.26 42.65
C VAL A 488 -4.09 -31.21 41.13
N VAL A 489 -3.54 -30.14 40.56
CA VAL A 489 -3.33 -29.96 39.12
C VAL A 489 -1.84 -29.91 38.84
N ALA A 490 -1.35 -30.82 37.98
CA ALA A 490 0.03 -30.80 37.53
C ALA A 490 0.25 -29.70 36.49
N PHE A 491 1.37 -28.99 36.61
CA PHE A 491 1.83 -28.00 35.65
C PHE A 491 3.27 -28.31 35.24
N ASP A 492 3.44 -28.84 34.03
CA ASP A 492 4.74 -28.93 33.39
C ASP A 492 4.88 -27.80 32.37
N PRO A 493 5.78 -26.82 32.58
CA PRO A 493 6.00 -25.72 31.66
C PRO A 493 6.75 -26.13 30.38
N VAL A 494 7.39 -27.32 30.36
CA VAL A 494 8.13 -27.79 29.18
C VAL A 494 7.17 -28.00 28.00
N GLY A 495 7.50 -27.38 26.87
CA GLY A 495 6.69 -27.43 25.65
C GLY A 495 5.40 -26.60 25.70
N LYS A 496 5.17 -25.81 26.76
CA LYS A 496 4.03 -24.89 26.88
C LYS A 496 4.34 -23.46 26.43
N PHE A 497 5.61 -23.09 26.32
CA PHE A 497 6.04 -21.82 25.75
C PHE A 497 5.66 -21.76 24.24
N PRO A 498 5.11 -20.64 23.71
CA PRO A 498 4.92 -19.32 24.33
C PRO A 498 3.50 -18.99 24.79
N GLN A 499 2.73 -19.96 25.30
CA GLN A 499 1.34 -19.72 25.68
C GLN A 499 1.26 -18.75 26.88
N SER A 500 0.59 -17.60 26.69
CA SER A 500 0.34 -16.62 27.76
C SER A 500 -0.83 -17.00 28.65
N GLN A 501 -1.65 -17.98 28.22
CA GLN A 501 -2.67 -18.61 29.03
C GLN A 501 -2.66 -20.12 28.84
N LEU A 502 -2.85 -20.87 29.93
CA LEU A 502 -2.95 -22.32 29.93
C LEU A 502 -4.21 -22.76 30.66
N ILE A 503 -4.99 -23.64 30.03
CA ILE A 503 -6.04 -24.39 30.69
C ILE A 503 -5.43 -25.69 31.18
N LEU A 504 -5.50 -25.92 32.49
CA LEU A 504 -5.01 -27.13 33.14
C LEU A 504 -6.18 -27.83 33.84
N GLN A 505 -6.08 -29.14 33.95
CA GLN A 505 -7.10 -29.99 34.58
C GLN A 505 -6.42 -31.08 35.41
N SER A 506 -7.03 -31.46 36.53
CA SER A 506 -6.61 -32.62 37.33
C SER A 506 -6.84 -33.93 36.57
N ASN A 507 -6.13 -35.00 36.95
CA ASN A 507 -6.24 -36.30 36.27
C ASN A 507 -7.65 -36.91 36.31
N ASP A 508 -8.40 -36.64 37.37
CA ASP A 508 -9.80 -37.09 37.55
C ASP A 508 -10.82 -36.13 36.91
N GLY A 509 -10.35 -35.03 36.33
CA GLY A 509 -11.16 -34.03 35.66
C GLY A 509 -11.92 -33.07 36.57
N LYS A 510 -11.85 -33.24 37.90
CA LYS A 510 -12.69 -32.50 38.85
C LYS A 510 -12.22 -31.06 39.11
N ILE A 511 -10.94 -30.77 38.93
CA ILE A 511 -10.38 -29.42 39.02
C ILE A 511 -10.01 -28.95 37.63
N GLN A 512 -10.50 -27.76 37.24
CA GLN A 512 -10.07 -27.06 36.03
C GLN A 512 -9.65 -25.64 36.40
N LEU A 513 -8.55 -25.18 35.83
CA LEU A 513 -8.06 -23.82 36.06
C LEU A 513 -7.44 -23.21 34.80
N VAL A 514 -7.37 -21.88 34.79
CA VAL A 514 -6.69 -21.09 33.78
C VAL A 514 -5.56 -20.31 34.45
N LEU A 515 -4.33 -20.52 33.99
CA LEU A 515 -3.17 -19.71 34.38
C LEU A 515 -2.97 -18.59 33.36
N SER A 516 -2.61 -17.40 33.82
CA SER A 516 -1.96 -16.37 33.00
C SER A 516 -0.48 -16.36 33.31
N LEU A 517 0.34 -16.39 32.26
CA LEU A 517 1.78 -16.63 32.32
C LEU A 517 2.56 -15.53 31.62
N ASN A 518 3.69 -15.16 32.21
CA ASN A 518 4.78 -14.45 31.56
C ASN A 518 5.99 -15.41 31.47
N TRP A 519 6.74 -15.34 30.39
CA TRP A 519 7.94 -16.16 30.18
C TRP A 519 9.15 -15.23 30.17
N GLU A 520 10.14 -15.51 31.01
CA GLU A 520 11.33 -14.67 31.25
C GLU A 520 12.64 -15.37 30.86
#